data_AF-A0A2E7UG16-F1
#
_entry.id   AF-A0A2E7UG16-F1
#
_cell.length_a   1.000
_cell.length_b   1.000
_cell.length_c   1.000
_cell.angle_alpha   90.00
_cell.angle_beta   90.00
_cell.angle_gamma   90.00
#
_symmetry.space_group_name_H-M   'P 1'
#
loop_
_entity.id
_entity.type
_entity.pdbx_description
1 polymer ?
#
loop_
_entity_poly.entity_id
_entity_poly.type
_entity_poly.pdbx_seq_one_letter_code
_entity_poly.pdbx_strand_id
1 'polypeptide(L)'
;MVEGWYDRMAALETLRHPLMQSGLSIMLVAATVAVLYLAFGTAQSWRLRSPAKRWNFFLLGFGVVGLSFFSQMYSLSLDLRRGAFPYCADTIAIPAFGLTYFYGALTLMCLVLGALLMAFFRPLPVALFSLGDGKERVRRWLPTSLLGLLALPVVIFGVLGAAGSSFLGTPAAVVALYLVESARSAMMPTSG
;
A
#
# COMPACT_ATOMS: atom_id res chain seq x y z
N MET A 1 0.77 -26.85 20.96
CA MET A 1 1.95 -26.51 20.13
C MET A 1 2.84 -27.74 20.08
N VAL A 2 3.41 -28.07 18.92
CA VAL A 2 4.47 -29.09 18.85
C VAL A 2 5.77 -28.37 19.22
N GLU A 3 6.39 -28.73 20.35
CA GLU A 3 7.68 -28.16 20.77
C GLU A 3 8.76 -28.37 19.70
N GLY A 4 9.56 -27.34 19.42
CA GLY A 4 10.66 -27.39 18.45
C GLY A 4 10.25 -27.39 16.97
N TRP A 5 8.97 -27.21 16.63
CA TRP A 5 8.51 -27.12 15.23
C TRP A 5 9.17 -25.97 14.47
N TYR A 6 9.23 -24.78 15.08
CA TYR A 6 9.83 -23.60 14.48
C TYR A 6 11.34 -23.73 14.30
N ASP A 7 12.04 -24.33 15.27
CA ASP A 7 13.49 -24.54 15.18
C ASP A 7 13.86 -25.50 14.04
N ARG A 8 13.05 -26.55 13.84
CA ARG A 8 13.22 -27.49 12.71
C ARG A 8 12.95 -26.84 11.35
N MET A 9 11.95 -25.95 11.27
CA MET A 9 11.68 -25.21 10.04
C MET A 9 12.78 -24.20 9.73
N ALA A 10 13.27 -23.47 10.74
CA ALA A 10 14.38 -22.53 10.59
C ALA A 10 15.66 -23.22 10.09
N ALA A 11 15.93 -24.45 10.54
CA ALA A 11 17.07 -25.24 10.06
C ALA A 11 16.98 -25.65 8.57
N LEU A 12 15.77 -25.60 7.98
CA LEU A 12 15.52 -25.93 6.57
C LEU A 12 15.38 -24.68 5.69
N GLU A 13 15.45 -23.48 6.27
CA GLU A 13 15.35 -22.24 5.51
C GLU A 13 16.59 -22.03 4.64
N THR A 14 16.35 -21.73 3.37
CA THR A 14 17.40 -21.39 2.40
C THR A 14 17.11 -20.01 1.82
N LEU A 15 18.17 -19.31 1.40
CA LEU A 15 18.06 -17.98 0.79
C LEU A 15 17.35 -17.96 -0.57
N ARG A 16 17.06 -19.13 -1.16
CA ARG A 16 16.48 -19.25 -2.50
C ARG A 16 15.12 -18.54 -2.61
N HIS A 17 14.21 -18.78 -1.67
CA HIS A 17 12.86 -18.19 -1.73
C HIS A 17 12.87 -16.68 -1.49
N PRO A 18 13.57 -16.14 -0.47
CA PRO A 18 13.68 -14.70 -0.28
C PRO A 18 14.32 -13.95 -1.45
N LEU A 19 15.34 -14.52 -2.10
CA LEU A 19 15.98 -13.93 -3.28
C LEU A 19 15.03 -13.87 -4.50
N MET A 20 14.27 -14.95 -4.75
CA MET A 20 13.29 -14.95 -5.84
C MET A 20 12.13 -13.98 -5.55
N GLN A 21 11.63 -13.93 -4.31
CA GLN A 21 10.52 -13.08 -3.92
C GLN A 21 10.89 -11.60 -3.95
N SER A 22 12.09 -11.23 -3.49
CA SER A 22 12.60 -9.86 -3.60
C SER A 22 12.78 -9.44 -5.06
N GLY A 23 13.32 -10.30 -5.93
CA GLY A 23 13.41 -10.04 -7.37
C GLY A 23 12.05 -9.79 -8.02
N LEU A 24 11.05 -10.61 -7.70
CA LEU A 24 9.67 -10.42 -8.16
C LEU A 24 9.05 -9.13 -7.59
N SER A 25 9.33 -8.79 -6.33
CA SER A 25 8.86 -7.53 -5.73
C SER A 25 9.38 -6.31 -6.48
N ILE A 26 10.65 -6.33 -6.91
CA ILE A 26 11.27 -5.23 -7.68
C ILE A 26 10.60 -5.13 -9.06
N MET A 27 10.37 -6.26 -9.73
CA MET A 27 9.63 -6.29 -10.99
C MET A 27 8.22 -5.72 -10.84
N LEU A 28 7.52 -6.08 -9.76
CA LEU A 28 6.20 -5.57 -9.43
C LEU A 28 6.20 -4.07 -9.14
N VAL A 29 7.22 -3.55 -8.44
CA VAL A 29 7.42 -2.10 -8.25
C VAL A 29 7.56 -1.40 -9.59
N ALA A 30 8.48 -1.88 -10.45
CA ALA A 30 8.73 -1.29 -11.76
C ALA A 30 7.47 -1.31 -12.64
N ALA A 31 6.75 -2.43 -12.68
CA ALA A 31 5.50 -2.57 -13.41
C ALA A 31 4.42 -1.61 -12.89
N THR A 32 4.29 -1.49 -11.56
CA THR A 32 3.30 -0.60 -10.93
C THR A 32 3.60 0.86 -11.25
N VAL A 33 4.86 1.28 -11.15
CA VAL A 33 5.28 2.64 -11.53
C VAL A 33 5.04 2.90 -13.02
N ALA A 34 5.34 1.94 -13.89
CA ALA A 34 5.09 2.06 -15.33
C ALA A 34 3.59 2.21 -15.64
N VAL A 35 2.72 1.42 -15.00
CA VAL A 35 1.26 1.53 -15.16
C VAL A 35 0.75 2.89 -14.66
N LEU A 36 1.23 3.36 -13.49
CA LEU A 36 0.87 4.69 -12.98
C LEU A 36 1.33 5.80 -13.94
N TYR A 37 2.50 5.65 -14.56
CA TYR A 37 3.00 6.59 -15.56
C TYR A 37 2.19 6.56 -16.86
N LEU A 38 1.80 5.39 -17.35
CA LEU A 38 0.95 5.27 -18.54
C LEU A 38 -0.46 5.83 -18.29
N ALA A 39 -1.01 5.61 -17.09
CA ALA A 39 -2.37 6.03 -16.75
C ALA A 39 -2.46 7.52 -16.38
N PHE A 40 -1.44 8.08 -15.72
CA PHE A 40 -1.50 9.42 -15.12
C PHE A 40 -0.27 10.31 -15.41
N GLY A 41 0.66 9.84 -16.24
CA GLY A 41 1.78 10.64 -16.75
C GLY A 41 1.38 11.52 -17.93
N THR A 42 2.30 12.37 -18.37
CA THR A 42 2.10 13.24 -19.54
C THR A 42 3.16 13.00 -20.59
N ALA A 43 2.77 12.96 -21.86
CA ALA A 43 3.72 12.84 -22.97
C ALA A 43 4.77 13.98 -23.01
N GLN A 44 4.43 15.16 -22.46
CA GLN A 44 5.31 16.34 -22.44
C GLN A 44 6.23 16.44 -21.21
N SER A 45 5.99 15.66 -20.15
CA SER A 45 6.85 15.70 -18.96
C SER A 45 6.92 14.36 -18.26
N TRP A 46 8.12 13.94 -17.86
CA TRP A 46 8.38 12.74 -17.04
C TRP A 46 7.81 12.84 -15.61
N ARG A 47 6.83 13.73 -15.37
CA ARG A 47 6.21 13.95 -14.06
C ARG A 47 4.85 13.26 -14.01
N LEU A 48 4.63 12.46 -12.96
CA LEU A 48 3.33 11.92 -12.64
C LEU A 48 2.37 13.05 -12.24
N ARG A 49 1.07 12.89 -12.52
CA ARG A 49 0.00 13.77 -12.02
C ARG A 49 -0.95 13.00 -11.10
N SER A 50 -1.65 13.75 -10.25
CA SER A 50 -2.77 13.22 -9.50
C SER A 50 -3.91 12.82 -10.45
N PRO A 51 -4.77 11.86 -10.08
CA PRO A 51 -5.85 11.40 -10.94
C PRO A 51 -6.81 12.54 -11.29
N ALA A 52 -7.19 12.67 -12.56
CA ALA A 52 -8.03 13.76 -13.07
C ALA A 52 -9.45 13.78 -12.49
N LYS A 53 -9.98 12.62 -12.08
CA LYS A 53 -11.31 12.50 -11.46
C LYS A 53 -11.14 12.10 -10.00
N ARG A 54 -11.88 12.78 -9.11
CA ARG A 54 -11.93 12.45 -7.67
C ARG A 54 -12.33 11.00 -7.41
N TRP A 55 -13.23 10.45 -8.23
CA TRP A 55 -13.65 9.05 -8.13
C TRP A 55 -12.48 8.06 -8.35
N ASN A 56 -11.57 8.36 -9.28
CA ASN A 56 -10.40 7.51 -9.52
C ASN A 56 -9.46 7.49 -8.31
N PHE A 57 -9.34 8.60 -7.57
CA PHE A 57 -8.60 8.64 -6.32
C PHE A 57 -9.19 7.67 -5.29
N PHE A 58 -10.52 7.62 -5.18
CA PHE A 58 -11.21 6.70 -4.27
C PHE A 58 -11.08 5.24 -4.69
N LEU A 59 -11.25 4.95 -5.99
CA LEU A 59 -11.09 3.61 -6.52
C LEU A 59 -9.67 3.08 -6.32
N LEU A 60 -8.65 3.93 -6.52
CA LEU A 60 -7.27 3.56 -6.23
C LEU A 60 -7.04 3.30 -4.74
N GLY A 61 -7.61 4.14 -3.86
CA GLY A 61 -7.55 3.92 -2.41
C GLY A 61 -8.19 2.61 -1.97
N PHE A 62 -9.38 2.31 -2.48
CA PHE A 62 -10.06 1.03 -2.22
C PHE A 62 -9.26 -0.16 -2.81
N GLY A 63 -8.72 0.03 -4.01
CA GLY A 63 -7.85 -0.95 -4.66
C GLY A 63 -6.60 -1.26 -3.85
N VAL A 64 -5.96 -0.27 -3.22
CA VAL A 64 -4.81 -0.48 -2.32
C VAL A 64 -5.17 -1.36 -1.14
N VAL A 65 -6.29 -1.06 -0.47
CA VAL A 65 -6.73 -1.81 0.71
C VAL A 65 -7.11 -3.24 0.31
N GLY A 66 -7.88 -3.40 -0.77
CA GLY A 66 -8.28 -4.70 -1.30
C GLY A 66 -7.11 -5.56 -1.77
N LEU A 67 -6.15 -4.97 -2.50
CA LEU A 67 -4.95 -5.66 -2.96
C LEU A 67 -4.05 -6.07 -1.78
N SER A 68 -3.92 -5.21 -0.77
CA SER A 68 -3.18 -5.52 0.45
C SER A 68 -3.83 -6.67 1.22
N PHE A 69 -5.15 -6.64 1.40
CA PHE A 69 -5.90 -7.72 2.03
C PHE A 69 -5.73 -9.05 1.27
N PHE A 70 -5.92 -9.02 -0.06
CA PHE A 70 -5.78 -10.21 -0.90
C PHE A 70 -4.36 -10.78 -0.83
N SER A 71 -3.34 -9.92 -0.88
CA SER A 71 -1.95 -10.34 -0.74
C SER A 71 -1.69 -11.03 0.59
N GLN A 72 -2.19 -10.49 1.71
CA GLN A 72 -1.98 -11.10 3.03
C GLN A 72 -2.73 -12.43 3.17
N MET A 73 -3.96 -12.52 2.67
CA MET A 73 -4.72 -13.78 2.66
C MET A 73 -4.05 -14.84 1.79
N TYR A 74 -3.53 -14.45 0.63
CA TYR A 74 -2.79 -15.35 -0.24
C TYR A 74 -1.46 -15.78 0.38
N SER A 75 -0.76 -14.86 1.05
CA SER A 75 0.46 -15.14 1.84
C SER A 75 0.18 -16.22 2.88
N LEU A 76 -0.90 -16.08 3.65
CA LEU A 76 -1.32 -17.06 4.65
C LEU A 76 -1.53 -18.45 4.01
N SER A 77 -2.22 -18.51 2.86
CA SER A 77 -2.44 -19.73 2.10
C SER A 77 -1.12 -20.38 1.61
N LEU A 78 -0.17 -19.57 1.14
CA LEU A 78 1.15 -20.04 0.75
C LEU A 78 1.94 -20.61 1.93
N ASP A 79 1.92 -19.92 3.06
CA ASP A 79 2.66 -20.32 4.26
C ASP A 79 2.10 -21.62 4.84
N LEU A 80 0.79 -21.85 4.71
CA LEU A 80 0.16 -23.12 5.04
C LEU A 80 0.57 -24.25 4.13
N ARG A 81 0.59 -24.02 2.82
CA ARG A 81 1.06 -25.01 1.83
C ARG A 81 2.53 -25.37 2.05
N ARG A 82 3.32 -24.43 2.59
CA ARG A 82 4.74 -24.64 2.95
C ARG A 82 4.92 -25.32 4.30
N GLY A 83 3.84 -25.59 5.05
CA GLY A 83 3.93 -26.19 6.38
C GLY A 83 4.52 -25.25 7.44
N ALA A 84 4.51 -23.93 7.21
CA ALA A 84 5.03 -22.96 8.18
C ALA A 84 4.18 -22.88 9.47
N PHE A 85 2.93 -23.34 9.40
CA PHE A 85 2.05 -23.47 10.55
C PHE A 85 1.90 -24.94 10.97
N PRO A 86 1.76 -25.21 12.28
CA PRO A 86 1.40 -26.53 12.73
C PRO A 86 0.00 -26.92 12.24
N TYR A 87 -0.21 -28.22 11.99
CA TYR A 87 -1.50 -28.78 11.58
C TYR A 87 -2.51 -28.74 12.75
N CYS A 88 -3.07 -27.55 13.02
CA CYS A 88 -4.21 -27.37 13.90
C CYS A 88 -5.26 -26.52 13.19
N ALA A 89 -6.55 -26.80 13.39
CA ALA A 89 -7.64 -26.07 12.70
C ALA A 89 -7.63 -24.56 12.98
N ASP A 90 -7.15 -24.13 14.14
CA ASP A 90 -7.15 -22.72 14.57
C ASP A 90 -5.97 -21.89 14.02
N THR A 91 -4.97 -22.52 13.39
CA THR A 91 -3.76 -21.80 12.95
C THR A 91 -4.00 -20.86 11.77
N ILE A 92 -5.10 -21.04 11.04
CA ILE A 92 -5.49 -20.23 9.88
C ILE A 92 -6.60 -19.26 10.24
N ALA A 93 -7.61 -19.74 10.96
CA ALA A 93 -8.83 -19.01 11.21
C ALA A 93 -8.57 -17.73 12.03
N ILE A 94 -7.72 -17.82 13.05
CA ILE A 94 -7.36 -16.69 13.91
C ILE A 94 -6.66 -15.58 13.10
N PRO A 95 -5.56 -15.83 12.37
CA PRO A 95 -4.90 -14.78 11.59
C PRO A 95 -5.77 -14.28 10.42
N ALA A 96 -6.53 -15.14 9.75
CA ALA A 96 -7.45 -14.71 8.69
C ALA A 96 -8.54 -13.76 9.22
N PHE A 97 -9.12 -14.07 10.39
CA PHE A 97 -10.10 -13.22 11.05
C PHE A 97 -9.47 -11.88 11.48
N GLY A 98 -8.27 -11.91 12.07
CA GLY A 98 -7.53 -10.71 12.45
C GLY A 98 -7.22 -9.79 11.27
N LEU A 99 -6.78 -10.36 10.14
CA LEU A 99 -6.56 -9.62 8.90
C LEU A 99 -7.85 -9.01 8.35
N THR A 100 -8.94 -9.79 8.33
CA THR A 100 -10.24 -9.32 7.85
C THR A 100 -10.76 -8.15 8.69
N TYR A 101 -10.67 -8.24 10.02
CA TYR A 101 -11.06 -7.16 10.91
C TYR A 101 -10.18 -5.91 10.73
N PHE A 102 -8.86 -6.09 10.67
CA PHE A 102 -7.91 -5.00 10.46
C PHE A 102 -8.16 -4.24 9.15
N TYR A 103 -8.25 -4.96 8.02
CA TYR A 103 -8.48 -4.34 6.72
C TYR A 103 -9.91 -3.79 6.59
N GLY A 104 -10.90 -4.39 7.27
CA GLY A 104 -12.25 -3.83 7.37
C GLY A 104 -12.26 -2.48 8.09
N ALA A 105 -11.61 -2.39 9.26
CA ALA A 105 -11.46 -1.13 10.00
C ALA A 105 -10.67 -0.08 9.20
N LEU A 106 -9.58 -0.49 8.55
CA LEU A 106 -8.78 0.38 7.68
C LEU A 106 -9.60 0.91 6.50
N THR A 107 -10.45 0.07 5.90
CA THR A 107 -11.37 0.49 4.83
C THR A 107 -12.32 1.57 5.30
N LEU A 108 -12.94 1.40 6.47
CA LEU A 108 -13.84 2.40 7.05
C LEU A 108 -13.11 3.72 7.30
N MET A 109 -11.90 3.69 7.87
CA MET A 109 -11.09 4.88 8.08
C MET A 109 -10.71 5.56 6.75
N CYS A 110 -10.31 4.79 5.74
CA CYS A 110 -10.05 5.29 4.39
C CYS A 110 -11.27 5.98 3.79
N LEU A 111 -12.46 5.40 3.95
CA LEU A 111 -13.71 5.95 3.41
C LEU A 111 -14.04 7.30 4.07
N VAL A 112 -13.97 7.37 5.41
CA VAL A 112 -14.27 8.60 6.17
C VAL A 112 -13.25 9.69 5.85
N LEU A 113 -11.96 9.40 5.98
CA LEU A 113 -10.90 10.37 5.71
C LEU A 113 -10.85 10.77 4.24
N GLY A 114 -11.00 9.81 3.32
CA GLY A 114 -11.05 10.07 1.89
C GLY A 114 -12.22 10.99 1.51
N ALA A 115 -13.41 10.73 2.06
CA ALA A 115 -14.60 11.55 1.79
C ALA A 115 -14.43 12.98 2.34
N LEU A 116 -13.88 13.11 3.55
CA LEU A 116 -13.58 14.41 4.16
C LEU A 116 -12.57 15.18 3.30
N LEU A 117 -11.48 14.55 2.87
CA LEU A 117 -10.43 15.21 2.11
C LEU A 117 -10.88 15.61 0.70
N MET A 118 -11.74 14.80 0.05
CA MET A 118 -12.32 15.14 -1.25
C MET A 118 -13.08 16.48 -1.25
N ALA A 119 -13.73 16.83 -0.14
CA ALA A 119 -14.45 18.10 -0.02
C ALA A 119 -13.50 19.31 -0.12
N PHE A 120 -12.22 19.13 0.26
CA PHE A 120 -11.18 20.15 0.23
C PHE A 120 -10.26 20.07 -0.99
N PHE A 121 -10.50 19.11 -1.90
CA PHE A 121 -9.68 18.96 -3.11
C PHE A 121 -9.95 20.07 -4.11
N ARG A 122 -8.86 20.61 -4.67
CA ARG A 122 -8.86 21.51 -5.82
C ARG A 122 -9.34 20.81 -7.10
N PRO A 123 -9.63 21.56 -8.18
CA PRO A 123 -9.82 20.95 -9.49
C PRO A 123 -8.57 20.13 -9.88
N LEU A 124 -8.79 18.84 -10.05
CA LEU A 124 -7.79 17.87 -10.51
C LEU A 124 -7.72 17.90 -12.05
N PRO A 125 -6.58 17.55 -12.69
CA PRO A 125 -5.34 16.99 -12.14
C PRO A 125 -4.28 18.03 -11.72
N VAL A 126 -3.45 17.69 -10.74
CA VAL A 126 -2.32 18.50 -10.23
C VAL A 126 -1.01 17.73 -10.41
N ALA A 127 0.11 18.41 -10.67
CA ALA A 127 1.42 17.75 -10.73
C ALA A 127 1.84 17.22 -9.36
N LEU A 128 2.34 15.98 -9.31
CA LEU A 128 2.93 15.42 -8.09
C LEU A 128 4.22 16.14 -7.72
N PHE A 129 4.54 16.16 -6.41
CA PHE A 129 5.71 16.83 -5.83
C PHE A 129 5.77 18.36 -6.05
N SER A 130 4.66 19.00 -6.43
CA SER A 130 4.58 20.46 -6.42
C SER A 130 4.71 20.99 -4.99
N LEU A 131 5.83 21.63 -4.66
CA LEU A 131 5.96 22.43 -3.44
C LEU A 131 5.27 23.77 -3.70
N GLY A 132 4.08 23.99 -3.13
CA GLY A 132 3.48 25.33 -3.09
C GLY A 132 4.38 26.32 -2.36
N ASP A 133 4.21 27.61 -2.66
CA ASP A 133 5.00 28.69 -2.06
C ASP A 133 4.94 28.61 -0.53
N GLY A 134 6.12 28.59 0.10
CA GLY A 134 6.38 28.12 1.46
C GLY A 134 5.74 28.89 2.63
N LYS A 135 4.64 29.62 2.41
CA LYS A 135 3.97 30.46 3.43
C LYS A 135 2.98 29.70 4.33
N GLU A 136 2.41 28.56 3.90
CA GLU A 136 1.47 27.76 4.72
C GLU A 136 2.04 26.40 5.13
N ARG A 137 3.11 26.40 5.93
CA ARG A 137 3.81 25.18 6.36
C ARG A 137 2.88 24.23 7.15
N VAL A 138 2.00 24.73 8.03
CA VAL A 138 1.11 23.91 8.88
C VAL A 138 0.05 23.15 8.06
N ARG A 139 -0.57 23.83 7.09
CA ARG A 139 -1.65 23.26 6.24
C ARG A 139 -1.15 22.16 5.30
N ARG A 140 0.17 22.16 5.03
CA ARG A 140 0.88 21.16 4.22
C ARG A 140 1.14 19.84 4.97
N TRP A 141 1.35 19.90 6.29
CA TRP A 141 1.66 18.70 7.08
C TRP A 141 0.42 17.89 7.44
N LEU A 142 -0.73 18.53 7.64
CA LEU A 142 -1.97 17.85 8.08
C LEU A 142 -2.43 16.71 7.15
N PRO A 143 -2.59 16.90 5.81
CA PRO A 143 -2.98 15.81 4.94
C PRO A 143 -1.87 14.77 4.75
N THR A 144 -0.61 15.21 4.78
CA THR A 144 0.55 14.33 4.70
C THR A 144 0.66 13.44 5.93
N SER A 145 0.39 13.96 7.13
CA SER A 145 0.45 13.21 8.38
C SER A 145 -0.74 12.29 8.53
N LEU A 146 -1.96 12.73 8.22
CA LEU A 146 -3.16 11.89 8.33
C LEU A 146 -3.16 10.73 7.32
N LEU A 147 -2.93 11.02 6.03
CA LEU A 147 -2.85 9.96 5.02
C LEU A 147 -1.57 9.17 5.11
N GLY A 148 -0.46 9.81 5.49
CA GLY A 148 0.81 9.13 5.74
C GLY A 148 0.70 8.12 6.87
N LEU A 149 0.07 8.50 7.99
CA LEU A 149 -0.19 7.58 9.12
C LEU A 149 -1.08 6.42 8.68
N LEU A 150 -2.05 6.66 7.81
CA LEU A 150 -2.96 5.63 7.33
C LEU A 150 -2.31 4.70 6.29
N ALA A 151 -1.42 5.23 5.45
CA ALA A 151 -0.63 4.45 4.50
C ALA A 151 0.55 3.71 5.15
N LEU A 152 1.02 4.19 6.31
CA LEU A 152 2.20 3.65 7.00
C LEU A 152 2.13 2.13 7.23
N PRO A 153 1.03 1.56 7.76
CA PRO A 153 0.94 0.11 7.96
C PRO A 153 1.07 -0.64 6.63
N VAL A 154 0.40 -0.17 5.58
CA VAL A 154 0.43 -0.79 4.24
C VAL A 154 1.85 -0.77 3.67
N VAL A 155 2.57 0.34 3.84
CA VAL A 155 3.97 0.46 3.38
C VAL A 155 4.88 -0.43 4.20
N ILE A 156 4.76 -0.43 5.53
CA ILE A 156 5.56 -1.29 6.42
C ILE A 156 5.35 -2.77 6.07
N PHE A 157 4.10 -3.22 5.95
CA PHE A 157 3.79 -4.60 5.56
C PHE A 157 4.28 -4.93 4.14
N GLY A 158 4.20 -3.98 3.21
CA GLY A 158 4.70 -4.16 1.85
C GLY A 158 6.23 -4.26 1.76
N VAL A 159 6.96 -3.51 2.60
CA VAL A 159 8.44 -3.53 2.65
C VAL A 159 8.94 -4.77 3.39
N LEU A 160 8.40 -5.04 4.58
CA LEU A 160 8.77 -6.24 5.35
C LEU A 160 8.36 -7.52 4.62
N GLY A 161 7.25 -7.48 3.88
CA GLY A 161 6.74 -8.58 3.08
C GLY A 161 7.46 -8.80 1.75
N ALA A 162 8.27 -7.85 1.27
CA ALA A 162 8.87 -7.90 -0.06
C ALA A 162 9.82 -9.10 -0.26
N ALA A 163 10.52 -9.51 0.80
CA ALA A 163 11.38 -10.70 0.80
C ALA A 163 10.67 -11.96 1.32
N GLY A 164 9.38 -11.86 1.66
CA GLY A 164 8.58 -12.93 2.25
C GLY A 164 7.43 -13.41 1.36
N SER A 165 6.53 -14.19 1.94
CA SER A 165 5.32 -14.72 1.29
C SER A 165 4.31 -13.65 0.87
N SER A 166 4.39 -12.44 1.44
CA SER A 166 3.51 -11.31 1.17
C SER A 166 4.04 -10.31 0.13
N PHE A 167 5.03 -10.69 -0.68
CA PHE A 167 5.63 -9.87 -1.74
C PHE A 167 4.62 -9.35 -2.80
N LEU A 168 3.45 -9.99 -2.91
CA LEU A 168 2.36 -9.52 -3.78
C LEU A 168 1.71 -8.21 -3.29
N GLY A 169 2.00 -7.78 -2.07
CA GLY A 169 1.51 -6.54 -1.48
C GLY A 169 2.35 -5.32 -1.85
N THR A 170 3.52 -5.51 -2.47
CA THR A 170 4.43 -4.42 -2.83
C THR A 170 3.80 -3.39 -3.78
N PRO A 171 3.01 -3.77 -4.81
CA PRO A 171 2.24 -2.81 -5.61
C PRO A 171 1.31 -1.91 -4.78
N ALA A 172 0.65 -2.47 -3.76
CA ALA A 172 -0.26 -1.71 -2.92
C ALA A 172 0.49 -0.64 -2.10
N ALA A 173 1.70 -0.95 -1.62
CA ALA A 173 2.57 0.02 -0.96
C ALA A 173 2.99 1.18 -1.89
N VAL A 174 3.34 0.87 -3.15
CA VAL A 174 3.69 1.88 -4.16
C VAL A 174 2.50 2.80 -4.46
N VAL A 175 1.32 2.23 -4.67
CA VAL A 175 0.10 3.01 -4.95
C VAL A 175 -0.32 3.81 -3.72
N ALA A 176 -0.15 3.29 -2.50
CA ALA A 176 -0.42 4.03 -1.27
C ALA A 176 0.45 5.30 -1.18
N LEU A 177 1.77 5.18 -1.43
CA LEU A 177 2.67 6.34 -1.46
C LEU A 177 2.28 7.34 -2.55
N TYR A 178 1.92 6.86 -3.73
CA TYR A 178 1.41 7.69 -4.82
C TYR A 178 0.14 8.46 -4.40
N LEU A 179 -0.79 7.84 -3.68
CA LEU A 179 -2.02 8.50 -3.21
C LEU A 179 -1.75 9.54 -2.12
N VAL A 180 -0.82 9.26 -1.19
CA VAL A 180 -0.39 10.23 -0.17
C VAL A 180 0.19 11.47 -0.83
N GLU A 181 1.11 11.31 -1.78
CA GLU A 181 1.69 12.45 -2.51
C GLU A 181 0.66 13.14 -3.39
N SER A 182 -0.27 12.39 -4.01
CA SER A 182 -1.35 12.98 -4.82
C SER A 182 -2.29 13.86 -4.00
N ALA A 183 -2.69 13.40 -2.81
CA ALA A 183 -3.55 14.17 -1.92
C ALA A 183 -2.84 15.38 -1.34
N ARG A 184 -1.57 15.21 -0.96
CA ARG A 184 -0.71 16.32 -0.53
C ARG A 184 -0.64 17.40 -1.60
N SER A 185 -0.31 17.05 -2.85
CA SER A 185 -0.26 17.99 -3.97
C SER A 185 -1.62 18.63 -4.28
N ALA A 186 -2.71 17.86 -4.21
CA ALA A 186 -4.07 18.36 -4.49
C ALA A 186 -4.60 19.36 -3.44
N MET A 187 -4.04 19.35 -2.23
CA MET A 187 -4.43 20.24 -1.12
C MET A 187 -3.51 21.44 -0.94
N MET A 188 -2.37 21.52 -1.65
CA MET A 188 -1.49 22.68 -1.55
C MET A 188 -2.04 23.90 -2.29
N PRO A 189 -1.91 25.11 -1.69
CA PRO A 189 -2.18 26.34 -2.40
C PRO A 189 -1.13 26.64 -3.48
N THR A 190 -1.60 27.00 -4.67
CA THR A 190 -0.84 27.71 -5.71
C THR A 190 -1.21 29.17 -5.59
N SER A 191 -0.21 30.04 -5.58
CA SER A 191 -0.34 31.49 -5.71
C SER A 191 -1.23 31.82 -6.91
N GLY A 192 -2.30 32.57 -6.64
CA GLY A 192 -2.88 33.51 -7.60
C GLY A 192 -2.24 34.87 -7.34
#